data_AF-A0A0N4XPV0-F1
#
_entry.id   AF-A0A0N4XPV0-F1
#
_cell.length_a   1.000
_cell.length_b   1.000
_cell.length_c   1.000
_cell.angle_alpha   90.00
_cell.angle_beta   90.00
_cell.angle_gamma   90.00
#
_symmetry.space_group_name_H-M   'P 1'
#
loop_
_entity.id
_entity.type
_entity.pdbx_description
1 polymer ?
#
loop_
_entity_poly.entity_id
_entity_poly.type
_entity_poly.pdbx_seq_one_letter_code
_entity_poly.pdbx_strand_id
1 'polypeptide(L)'
;MNGVNLDLSKAPEYVHRYHINITKIKKNGDEKDATRGAKADLPTQQRRSALFNLFAQLVEEHPEYFGEDAAKHVYDLGNTFYSIGCKITQNDGDVVIEMVPDDVKCGFTKKVLFKGTKQIVITLQWTGMVYIKGPKQNEDDGTRREAARFFEVLTSQSLFGSNHHAFANKFFEGLEGNDVSIGEGKCVKGGFEKNVRFLGETDESAAPVLQVDSKWHILLRFGHFSSVMIVSTRDIPSNFIFTPFSEEVSILS
;
A
#
# COMPACT_ATOMS: atom_id res chain seq x y z
N MET A 1 -11.21 5.69 -22.15
CA MET A 1 -11.17 4.86 -20.93
C MET A 1 -9.70 4.57 -20.63
N ASN A 2 -9.15 5.06 -19.51
CA ASN A 2 -7.74 4.83 -19.14
C ASN A 2 -7.61 3.51 -18.36
N GLY A 3 -8.08 2.41 -18.97
CA GLY A 3 -8.17 1.10 -18.34
C GLY A 3 -7.44 0.04 -19.14
N VAL A 4 -6.71 -0.84 -18.44
CA VAL A 4 -6.04 -2.01 -19.02
C VAL A 4 -6.66 -3.26 -18.41
N ASN A 5 -7.13 -4.17 -19.25
CA ASN A 5 -7.67 -5.46 -18.81
C ASN A 5 -6.54 -6.30 -18.20
N LEU A 6 -6.80 -6.91 -17.04
CA LEU A 6 -5.89 -7.89 -16.47
C LEU A 6 -6.14 -9.25 -17.11
N ASP A 7 -5.13 -9.80 -17.79
CA ASP A 7 -5.20 -11.15 -18.36
C ASP A 7 -5.04 -12.21 -17.25
N LEU A 8 -6.12 -12.95 -17.00
CA LEU A 8 -6.19 -14.01 -16.00
C LEU A 8 -6.10 -15.43 -16.59
N SER A 9 -5.81 -15.57 -17.89
CA SER A 9 -5.80 -16.87 -18.58
C SER A 9 -4.88 -17.90 -17.92
N LYS A 10 -3.76 -17.45 -17.34
CA LYS A 10 -2.78 -18.28 -16.62
C LYS A 10 -2.87 -18.17 -15.10
N ALA A 11 -3.82 -17.39 -14.58
CA ALA A 11 -3.99 -17.22 -13.14
C ALA A 11 -4.66 -18.46 -12.50
N PRO A 12 -4.40 -18.75 -11.22
CA PRO A 12 -5.14 -19.79 -10.48
C PRO A 12 -6.63 -19.41 -10.32
N GLU A 13 -7.46 -20.36 -9.89
CA GLU A 13 -8.89 -20.09 -9.62
C GLU A 13 -9.08 -19.16 -8.41
N TYR A 14 -8.25 -19.35 -7.40
CA TYR A 14 -8.29 -18.60 -6.16
C TYR A 14 -6.89 -18.36 -5.62
N VAL A 15 -6.81 -17.44 -4.66
CA VAL A 15 -5.67 -17.25 -3.77
C VAL A 15 -6.10 -17.50 -2.34
N HIS A 16 -5.19 -17.94 -1.48
CA HIS A 16 -5.48 -18.08 -0.06
C HIS A 16 -5.33 -16.73 0.64
N ARG A 17 -6.24 -16.46 1.58
CA ARG A 17 -6.25 -15.26 2.42
C ARG A 17 -5.83 -15.62 3.83
N TYR A 18 -4.95 -14.80 4.37
CA TYR A 18 -4.42 -14.95 5.71
C TYR A 18 -4.59 -13.66 6.49
N HIS A 19 -4.97 -13.80 7.76
CA HIS A 19 -4.86 -12.72 8.71
C HIS A 19 -3.43 -12.67 9.25
N ILE A 20 -2.88 -11.48 9.32
CA ILE A 20 -1.59 -11.21 9.96
C ILE A 20 -1.81 -10.11 11.01
N ASN A 21 -1.49 -10.42 12.26
CA ASN A 21 -1.46 -9.44 13.33
C ASN A 21 -0.01 -9.21 13.75
N ILE A 22 0.42 -7.94 13.78
CA ILE A 22 1.80 -7.57 14.14
C ILE A 22 1.73 -6.72 15.41
N THR A 23 2.04 -7.31 16.54
CA THR A 23 1.89 -6.69 17.86
C THR A 23 3.25 -6.26 18.40
N LYS A 24 3.39 -4.98 18.75
CA LYS A 24 4.54 -4.46 19.49
C LYS A 24 4.32 -4.68 20.98
N ILE A 25 5.24 -5.42 21.61
CA ILE A 25 5.31 -5.52 23.06
C ILE A 25 6.29 -4.45 23.54
N LYS A 26 5.81 -3.44 24.25
CA LYS A 26 6.65 -2.36 24.77
C LYS A 26 7.47 -2.79 25.98
N LYS A 27 8.49 -2.00 26.32
CA LYS A 27 9.33 -2.24 27.51
C LYS A 27 8.56 -2.23 28.84
N ASN A 28 7.43 -1.53 28.90
CA ASN A 28 6.54 -1.48 30.07
C ASN A 28 5.48 -2.59 30.08
N GLY A 29 5.51 -3.51 29.11
CA GLY A 29 4.52 -4.58 28.98
C GLY A 29 3.29 -4.24 28.15
N ASP A 30 3.07 -2.98 27.76
CA ASP A 30 1.92 -2.62 26.93
C ASP A 30 2.02 -3.26 25.53
N GLU A 31 0.87 -3.67 25.02
CA GLU A 31 0.73 -4.13 23.64
C GLU A 31 0.23 -3.02 22.73
N LYS A 32 0.74 -2.98 21.49
CA LYS A 32 0.27 -2.06 20.46
C LYS A 32 0.35 -2.66 19.08
N ASP A 33 -0.76 -2.61 18.35
CA ASP A 33 -0.81 -2.94 16.93
C ASP A 33 0.20 -2.10 16.12
N ALA A 34 1.15 -2.77 15.46
CA ALA A 34 2.22 -2.16 14.68
C ALA A 34 1.73 -1.55 13.36
N THR A 35 0.56 -1.94 12.88
CA THR A 35 -0.10 -1.41 11.68
C THR A 35 -0.78 -0.06 11.94
N ARG A 36 -1.10 0.20 13.23
CA ARG A 36 -1.75 1.43 13.70
C ARG A 36 -0.76 2.44 14.26
N GLY A 37 -1.07 3.73 14.09
CA GLY A 37 -0.22 4.80 14.58
C GLY A 37 -0.78 6.19 14.26
N ALA A 38 0.09 7.19 14.31
CA ALA A 38 -0.27 8.54 13.89
C ALA A 38 -0.80 8.52 12.45
N LYS A 39 -1.93 9.22 12.23
CA LYS A 39 -2.62 9.33 10.94
C LYS A 39 -2.03 10.41 10.03
N ALA A 40 -0.90 10.99 10.40
CA ALA A 40 -0.17 11.91 9.53
C ALA A 40 0.50 11.14 8.38
N ASP A 41 0.64 11.82 7.25
CA ASP A 41 1.14 11.29 5.99
C ASP A 41 2.51 10.62 6.12
N LEU A 42 3.53 11.37 6.55
CA LEU A 42 4.91 10.88 6.63
C LEU A 42 5.07 9.69 7.62
N PRO A 43 4.56 9.74 8.87
CA PRO A 43 4.61 8.59 9.77
C PRO A 43 3.85 7.37 9.24
N THR A 44 2.81 7.56 8.44
CA THR A 44 2.06 6.46 7.81
C THR A 44 2.87 5.81 6.69
N GLN A 45 3.52 6.60 5.84
CA GLN A 45 4.44 6.08 4.81
C GLN A 45 5.58 5.28 5.44
N GLN A 46 6.28 5.85 6.43
CA GLN A 46 7.40 5.19 7.08
C GLN A 46 7.00 3.86 7.73
N ARG A 47 5.82 3.83 8.36
CA ARG A 47 5.27 2.60 8.96
C ARG A 47 4.97 1.55 7.89
N ARG A 48 4.32 1.93 6.79
CA ARG A 48 4.01 1.04 5.65
C ARG A 48 5.27 0.43 5.03
N SER A 49 6.28 1.25 4.74
CA SER A 49 7.56 0.75 4.21
C SER A 49 8.28 -0.18 5.20
N ALA A 50 8.24 0.14 6.51
CA ALA A 50 8.82 -0.73 7.52
C ALA A 50 8.08 -2.07 7.65
N LEU A 51 6.75 -2.07 7.57
CA LEU A 51 5.92 -3.29 7.56
C LEU A 51 6.16 -4.13 6.32
N PHE A 52 6.31 -3.51 5.15
CA PHE A 52 6.65 -4.22 3.91
C PHE A 52 8.00 -4.93 4.02
N ASN A 53 9.03 -4.23 4.50
CA ASN A 53 10.36 -4.81 4.73
C ASN A 53 10.33 -5.93 5.79
N LEU A 54 9.54 -5.77 6.86
CA LEU A 54 9.38 -6.80 7.88
C LEU A 54 8.72 -8.06 7.29
N PHE A 55 7.67 -7.89 6.48
CA PHE A 55 6.99 -9.00 5.83
C PHE A 55 7.89 -9.71 4.80
N ALA A 56 8.67 -8.95 4.03
CA ALA A 56 9.65 -9.54 3.10
C ALA A 56 10.68 -10.41 3.83
N GLN A 57 11.20 -9.92 4.97
CA GLN A 57 12.11 -10.71 5.82
C GLN A 57 11.40 -11.95 6.38
N LEU A 58 10.16 -11.81 6.85
CA LEU A 58 9.36 -12.92 7.40
C LEU A 58 9.17 -14.05 6.36
N VAL A 59 8.86 -13.69 5.13
CA VAL A 59 8.69 -14.65 4.02
C VAL A 59 10.01 -15.36 3.69
N GLU A 60 11.13 -14.65 3.71
CA GLU A 60 12.45 -15.19 3.41
C GLU A 60 12.97 -16.14 4.52
N GLU A 61 12.75 -15.78 5.79
CA GLU A 61 13.34 -16.49 6.93
C GLU A 61 12.52 -17.70 7.40
N HIS A 62 11.26 -17.81 6.96
CA HIS A 62 10.35 -18.89 7.36
C HIS A 62 9.82 -19.70 6.16
N PRO A 63 10.69 -20.36 5.37
CA PRO A 63 10.28 -21.18 4.23
C PRO A 63 9.43 -22.40 4.62
N GLU A 64 9.43 -22.80 5.90
CA GLU A 64 8.50 -23.78 6.46
C GLU A 64 7.05 -23.32 6.39
N TYR A 65 6.78 -22.02 6.47
CA TYR A 65 5.43 -21.44 6.38
C TYR A 65 5.15 -20.80 5.02
N PHE A 66 6.12 -20.13 4.41
CA PHE A 66 5.90 -19.37 3.18
C PHE A 66 6.36 -20.11 1.92
N GLY A 67 7.18 -21.15 2.04
CA GLY A 67 7.83 -21.76 0.89
C GLY A 67 9.01 -20.93 0.39
N GLU A 68 9.58 -21.31 -0.75
CA GLU A 68 10.86 -20.74 -1.25
C GLU A 68 10.67 -19.53 -2.18
N ASP A 69 9.46 -19.33 -2.71
CA ASP A 69 9.20 -18.30 -3.73
C ASP A 69 8.45 -17.11 -3.13
N ALA A 70 9.20 -16.07 -2.75
CA ALA A 70 8.67 -14.85 -2.17
C ALA A 70 7.67 -14.11 -3.10
N ALA A 71 7.74 -14.32 -4.42
CA ALA A 71 6.83 -13.67 -5.37
C ALA A 71 5.38 -14.20 -5.28
N LYS A 72 5.16 -15.30 -4.54
CA LYS A 72 3.84 -15.89 -4.30
C LYS A 72 3.09 -15.25 -3.13
N HIS A 73 3.61 -14.18 -2.54
CA HIS A 73 3.05 -13.54 -1.36
C HIS A 73 2.79 -12.06 -1.61
N VAL A 74 1.62 -11.59 -1.18
CA VAL A 74 1.14 -10.23 -1.41
C VAL A 74 0.57 -9.69 -0.12
N TYR A 75 1.14 -8.60 0.40
CA TYR A 75 0.73 -8.04 1.69
C TYR A 75 0.09 -6.66 1.53
N ASP A 76 -1.02 -6.43 2.24
CA ASP A 76 -1.79 -5.17 2.17
C ASP A 76 -1.27 -4.06 3.08
N LEU A 77 -0.15 -4.32 3.79
CA LEU A 77 0.45 -3.42 4.79
C LEU A 77 -0.44 -3.11 5.99
N GLY A 78 -1.53 -3.86 6.12
CA GLY A 78 -2.46 -3.85 7.24
C GLY A 78 -2.46 -5.22 7.90
N ASN A 79 -3.60 -5.89 7.88
CA ASN A 79 -3.80 -7.13 8.61
C ASN A 79 -4.10 -8.34 7.71
N THR A 80 -3.86 -8.21 6.41
CA THR A 80 -4.19 -9.24 5.43
C THR A 80 -3.04 -9.46 4.47
N PHE A 81 -2.66 -10.72 4.26
CA PHE A 81 -1.85 -11.09 3.12
C PHE A 81 -2.51 -12.23 2.33
N TYR A 82 -2.17 -12.29 1.06
CA TYR A 82 -2.65 -13.29 0.12
C TYR A 82 -1.48 -14.12 -0.36
N SER A 83 -1.72 -15.41 -0.60
CA SER A 83 -0.67 -16.29 -1.10
C SER A 83 -1.19 -17.46 -1.94
N ILE A 84 -0.36 -17.90 -2.86
CA ILE A 84 -0.48 -19.18 -3.59
C ILE A 84 0.64 -20.17 -3.25
N GLY A 85 1.51 -19.83 -2.29
CA GLY A 85 2.68 -20.62 -1.88
C GLY A 85 2.78 -20.90 -0.37
N CYS A 86 2.01 -20.18 0.45
CA CYS A 86 2.00 -20.38 1.90
C CYS A 86 1.45 -21.77 2.26
N LYS A 87 2.15 -22.44 3.18
CA LYS A 87 1.92 -23.80 3.66
C LYS A 87 1.04 -23.82 4.92
N ILE A 88 0.78 -22.68 5.55
CA ILE A 88 -0.17 -22.57 6.67
C ILE A 88 -1.57 -22.89 6.14
N THR A 89 -2.26 -23.80 6.81
CA THR A 89 -3.60 -24.27 6.48
C THR A 89 -4.58 -23.93 7.60
N GLN A 90 -5.86 -24.23 7.38
CA GLN A 90 -6.89 -24.09 8.40
C GLN A 90 -6.62 -24.93 9.65
N ASN A 91 -5.89 -26.06 9.53
CA ASN A 91 -5.65 -26.98 10.63
C ASN A 91 -4.53 -26.53 11.57
N ASP A 92 -3.68 -25.61 11.12
CA ASP A 92 -2.54 -25.13 11.91
C ASP A 92 -2.97 -24.13 13.00
N GLY A 93 -4.17 -23.55 12.87
CA GLY A 93 -4.66 -22.52 13.78
C GLY A 93 -3.81 -21.25 13.70
N ASP A 94 -3.41 -20.74 14.86
CA ASP A 94 -2.58 -19.53 14.97
C ASP A 94 -1.10 -19.91 14.99
N VAL A 95 -0.37 -19.47 13.96
CA VAL A 95 1.10 -19.58 13.91
C VAL A 95 1.69 -18.30 14.49
N VAL A 96 2.53 -18.42 15.52
CA VAL A 96 3.13 -17.28 16.21
C VAL A 96 4.63 -17.24 15.98
N ILE A 97 5.12 -16.08 15.55
CA ILE A 97 6.54 -15.79 15.33
C ILE A 97 6.93 -14.58 16.17
N GLU A 98 7.94 -14.73 17.01
CA GLU A 98 8.46 -13.65 17.83
C GLU A 98 9.78 -13.12 17.25
N MET A 99 9.94 -11.80 17.22
CA MET A 99 11.15 -11.14 16.75
C MET A 99 11.60 -10.09 17.75
N VAL A 100 12.84 -10.20 18.22
CA VAL A 100 13.52 -9.15 18.97
C VAL A 100 14.19 -8.16 18.00
N PRO A 101 14.62 -6.96 18.45
CA PRO A 101 15.26 -6.00 17.57
C PRO A 101 16.42 -6.60 16.78
N ASP A 102 17.22 -7.48 17.38
CA ASP A 102 18.42 -8.02 16.76
C ASP A 102 18.14 -8.98 15.61
N ASP A 103 16.95 -9.57 15.56
CA ASP A 103 16.52 -10.42 14.44
C ASP A 103 16.24 -9.57 13.18
N VAL A 104 15.90 -8.28 13.32
CA VAL A 104 15.52 -7.44 12.18
C VAL A 104 16.72 -6.92 11.42
N LYS A 105 16.86 -7.38 10.16
CA LYS A 105 17.96 -7.05 9.24
C LYS A 105 17.94 -5.60 8.80
N CYS A 106 16.76 -5.05 8.49
CA CYS A 106 16.64 -3.69 7.97
C CYS A 106 16.75 -2.64 9.08
N GLY A 107 17.81 -1.84 9.08
CA GLY A 107 18.03 -0.77 10.06
C GLY A 107 16.91 0.29 10.09
N PHE A 108 16.30 0.59 8.94
CA PHE A 108 15.13 1.48 8.88
C PHE A 108 13.92 0.86 9.59
N THR A 109 13.62 -0.41 9.32
CA THR A 109 12.54 -1.15 10.00
C THR A 109 12.77 -1.21 11.50
N LYS A 110 14.00 -1.48 11.94
CA LYS A 110 14.38 -1.44 13.36
C LYS A 110 14.08 -0.07 13.98
N LYS A 111 14.49 1.03 13.33
CA LYS A 111 14.24 2.40 13.80
C LYS A 111 12.76 2.74 13.90
N VAL A 112 11.93 2.32 12.95
CA VAL A 112 10.50 2.66 12.87
C VAL A 112 9.65 1.77 13.77
N LEU A 113 9.88 0.46 13.75
CA LEU A 113 9.03 -0.49 14.46
C LEU A 113 9.47 -0.75 15.90
N PHE A 114 10.78 -0.69 16.20
CA PHE A 114 11.32 -1.05 17.52
C PHE A 114 11.59 0.12 18.47
N LYS A 115 11.27 1.37 18.08
CA LYS A 115 11.39 2.52 18.99
C LYS A 115 10.49 2.35 20.22
N GLY A 116 11.10 2.05 21.38
CA GLY A 116 10.40 1.79 22.64
C GLY A 116 9.75 0.40 22.74
N THR A 117 10.01 -0.48 21.77
CA THR A 117 9.50 -1.84 21.71
C THR A 117 10.55 -2.81 22.25
N LYS A 118 10.12 -3.80 23.04
CA LYS A 118 10.94 -4.93 23.50
C LYS A 118 11.03 -6.00 22.42
N GLN A 119 9.88 -6.42 21.87
CA GLN A 119 9.78 -7.43 20.82
C GLN A 119 8.52 -7.20 19.97
N ILE A 120 8.50 -7.80 18.79
CA ILE A 120 7.31 -7.91 17.94
C ILE A 120 6.83 -9.35 17.98
N VAL A 121 5.53 -9.54 18.13
CA VAL A 121 4.85 -10.84 18.01
C VAL A 121 3.98 -10.79 16.77
N ILE A 122 4.22 -11.71 15.84
CA ILE A 122 3.52 -11.83 14.57
C ILE A 122 2.64 -13.09 14.66
N THR A 123 1.33 -12.91 14.55
CA THR A 123 0.37 -14.02 14.52
C THR A 123 -0.18 -14.14 13.11
N LEU A 124 -0.08 -15.33 12.53
CA LEU A 124 -0.53 -15.67 11.18
C LEU A 124 -1.65 -16.70 11.27
N GLN A 125 -2.73 -16.49 10.53
CA GLN A 125 -3.88 -17.39 10.53
C GLN A 125 -4.48 -17.51 9.13
N TRP A 126 -4.76 -18.72 8.69
CA TRP A 126 -5.54 -18.94 7.47
C TRP A 126 -7.01 -18.53 7.67
N THR A 127 -7.58 -17.75 6.76
CA THR A 127 -8.94 -17.18 6.91
C THR A 127 -9.87 -17.40 5.72
N GLY A 128 -9.42 -18.10 4.67
CA GLY A 128 -10.27 -18.43 3.54
C GLY A 128 -9.58 -18.39 2.20
N MET A 129 -10.40 -18.47 1.15
CA MET A 129 -10.00 -18.34 -0.25
C MET A 129 -10.67 -17.11 -0.86
N VAL A 130 -9.98 -16.47 -1.80
CA VAL A 130 -10.52 -15.39 -2.63
C VAL A 130 -10.52 -15.88 -4.06
N TYR A 131 -11.70 -16.06 -4.65
CA TYR A 131 -11.85 -16.45 -6.05
C TYR A 131 -11.52 -15.27 -6.96
N ILE A 132 -10.53 -15.46 -7.82
CA ILE A 132 -10.00 -14.41 -8.69
C ILE A 132 -10.44 -14.54 -10.15
N LYS A 133 -11.11 -15.66 -10.50
CA LYS A 133 -11.74 -15.89 -11.81
C LYS A 133 -13.01 -16.74 -11.69
N GLY A 134 -13.85 -16.67 -12.71
CA GLY A 134 -14.98 -17.57 -12.91
C GLY A 134 -16.28 -17.14 -12.20
N PRO A 135 -17.34 -17.98 -12.27
CA PRO A 135 -18.71 -17.61 -11.87
C PRO A 135 -18.89 -17.40 -10.37
N LYS A 136 -17.85 -17.68 -9.57
CA LYS A 136 -17.83 -17.46 -8.11
C LYS A 136 -17.54 -16.00 -7.74
N GLN A 137 -17.41 -15.11 -8.71
CA GLN A 137 -17.26 -13.67 -8.49
C GLN A 137 -18.61 -12.97 -8.53
N ASN A 138 -19.33 -13.07 -7.42
CA ASN A 138 -20.62 -12.40 -7.23
C ASN A 138 -20.41 -11.05 -6.51
N GLU A 139 -21.19 -10.05 -6.90
CA GLU A 139 -21.18 -8.74 -6.24
C GLU A 139 -21.97 -8.76 -4.92
N ASP A 140 -23.06 -9.53 -4.86
CA ASP A 140 -24.00 -9.55 -3.74
C ASP A 140 -23.43 -10.20 -2.48
N ASP A 141 -22.54 -11.19 -2.63
CA ASP A 141 -21.88 -11.86 -1.51
C ASP A 141 -20.52 -11.24 -1.13
N GLY A 142 -20.11 -10.18 -1.82
CA GLY A 142 -18.87 -9.45 -1.58
C GLY A 142 -17.59 -10.13 -2.10
N THR A 143 -17.67 -11.30 -2.73
CA THR A 143 -16.51 -12.01 -3.28
C THR A 143 -15.78 -11.21 -4.36
N ARG A 144 -16.54 -10.51 -5.23
CA ARG A 144 -15.98 -9.59 -6.24
C ARG A 144 -15.22 -8.42 -5.62
N ARG A 145 -15.73 -7.86 -4.52
CA ARG A 145 -15.07 -6.75 -3.81
C ARG A 145 -13.74 -7.19 -3.21
N GLU A 146 -13.70 -8.39 -2.64
CA GLU A 146 -12.47 -8.94 -2.09
C GLU A 146 -11.45 -9.29 -3.20
N ALA A 147 -11.90 -9.82 -4.34
CA ALA A 147 -11.05 -10.02 -5.51
C ALA A 147 -10.47 -8.70 -6.04
N ALA A 148 -11.28 -7.63 -6.08
CA ALA A 148 -10.82 -6.30 -6.46
C ALA A 148 -9.73 -5.80 -5.50
N ARG A 149 -9.95 -5.94 -4.18
CA ARG A 149 -8.96 -5.60 -3.16
C ARG A 149 -7.66 -6.41 -3.35
N PHE A 150 -7.74 -7.70 -3.64
CA PHE A 150 -6.56 -8.51 -3.96
C PHE A 150 -5.78 -7.92 -5.14
N PHE A 151 -6.45 -7.61 -6.25
CA PHE A 151 -5.78 -7.04 -7.43
C PHE A 151 -5.21 -5.64 -7.18
N GLU A 152 -5.89 -4.81 -6.37
CA GLU A 152 -5.36 -3.51 -5.94
C GLU A 152 -4.06 -3.66 -5.15
N VAL A 153 -4.00 -4.64 -4.24
CA VAL A 153 -2.81 -4.89 -3.44
C VAL A 153 -1.69 -5.50 -4.29
N LEU A 154 -2.02 -6.48 -5.15
CA LEU A 154 -1.09 -7.14 -6.06
C LEU A 154 -0.39 -6.13 -6.98
N THR A 155 -1.17 -5.26 -7.64
CA THR A 155 -0.64 -4.22 -8.53
C THR A 155 0.06 -3.08 -7.79
N SER A 156 0.05 -3.07 -6.44
CA SER A 156 0.81 -2.11 -5.63
C SER A 156 2.12 -2.65 -5.09
N GLN A 157 2.37 -3.98 -5.12
CA GLN A 157 3.51 -4.57 -4.41
C GLN A 157 4.85 -3.98 -4.84
N SER A 158 5.05 -3.78 -6.14
CA SER A 158 6.28 -3.16 -6.68
C SER A 158 6.44 -1.69 -6.26
N LEU A 159 5.33 -1.00 -5.97
CA LEU A 159 5.35 0.40 -5.57
C LEU A 159 5.74 0.58 -4.10
N PHE A 160 5.37 -0.37 -3.23
CA PHE A 160 5.68 -0.29 -1.79
C PHE A 160 7.17 -0.43 -1.47
N GLY A 161 7.93 -1.13 -2.32
CA GLY A 161 9.39 -1.20 -2.24
C GLY A 161 10.13 -0.10 -3.02
N SER A 162 9.41 0.80 -3.68
CA SER A 162 9.99 1.82 -4.56
C SER A 162 10.04 3.21 -3.90
N ASN A 163 10.68 4.17 -4.56
CA ASN A 163 10.73 5.57 -4.11
C ASN A 163 9.45 6.34 -4.49
N HIS A 164 8.28 5.84 -4.09
CA HIS A 164 6.99 6.52 -4.25
C HIS A 164 6.34 6.80 -2.90
N HIS A 165 5.61 7.91 -2.82
CA HIS A 165 4.73 8.22 -1.68
C HIS A 165 3.32 7.69 -1.97
N ALA A 166 2.83 6.74 -1.16
CA ALA A 166 1.60 6.00 -1.42
C ALA A 166 0.42 6.41 -0.50
N PHE A 167 -0.45 7.31 -0.96
CA PHE A 167 -1.64 7.77 -0.24
C PHE A 167 -2.88 7.03 -0.70
N ALA A 168 -3.26 5.99 0.04
CA ALA A 168 -4.30 5.05 -0.35
C ALA A 168 -4.04 4.48 -1.76
N ASN A 169 -4.83 4.88 -2.75
CA ASN A 169 -4.76 4.45 -4.14
C ASN A 169 -3.96 5.42 -5.04
N LYS A 170 -3.37 6.47 -4.45
CA LYS A 170 -2.57 7.50 -5.14
C LYS A 170 -1.09 7.31 -4.84
N PHE A 171 -0.26 7.45 -5.87
CA PHE A 171 1.18 7.26 -5.80
C PHE A 171 1.86 8.48 -6.43
N PHE A 172 2.76 9.11 -5.68
CA PHE A 172 3.49 10.29 -6.13
C PHE A 172 5.00 10.03 -6.10
N GLU A 173 5.72 10.67 -7.01
CA GLU A 173 7.16 10.47 -7.14
C GLU A 173 7.92 10.93 -5.88
N GLY A 174 8.79 10.06 -5.35
CA GLY A 174 9.63 10.38 -4.19
C GLY A 174 10.90 11.16 -4.55
N LEU A 175 11.32 11.16 -5.81
CA LEU A 175 12.48 11.93 -6.28
C LEU A 175 12.12 13.42 -6.38
N GLU A 176 13.01 14.30 -5.92
CA GLU A 176 12.82 15.75 -5.97
C GLU A 176 13.16 16.36 -7.33
N GLY A 177 13.75 15.58 -8.24
CA GLY A 177 14.26 16.07 -9.53
C GLY A 177 13.18 16.57 -10.49
N ASN A 178 11.94 16.09 -10.32
CA ASN A 178 10.79 16.46 -11.15
C ASN A 178 9.81 17.40 -10.42
N ASP A 179 10.19 17.93 -9.27
CA ASP A 179 9.33 18.80 -8.46
C ASP A 179 9.19 20.18 -9.11
N VAL A 180 7.95 20.60 -9.37
CA VAL A 180 7.67 21.96 -9.85
C VAL A 180 7.47 22.87 -8.63
N SER A 181 8.45 23.72 -8.34
CA SER A 181 8.36 24.67 -7.22
C SER A 181 7.25 25.69 -7.46
N ILE A 182 6.39 25.90 -6.45
CA ILE A 182 5.28 26.87 -6.51
C ILE A 182 5.41 27.99 -5.47
N GLY A 183 6.57 28.12 -4.82
CA GLY A 183 6.84 29.14 -3.79
C GLY A 183 6.52 28.67 -2.37
N GLU A 184 6.88 29.47 -1.35
CA GLU A 184 6.61 29.22 0.08
C GLU A 184 7.07 27.84 0.61
N GLY A 185 8.14 27.29 0.04
CA GLY A 185 8.58 25.94 0.38
C GLY A 185 7.60 24.84 -0.03
N LYS A 186 6.74 25.08 -1.02
CA LYS A 186 5.82 24.09 -1.62
C LYS A 186 6.31 23.70 -3.02
N CYS A 187 6.04 22.45 -3.40
CA CYS A 187 6.23 21.93 -4.74
C CYS A 187 4.99 21.17 -5.19
N VAL A 188 4.82 21.08 -6.51
CA VAL A 188 3.87 20.17 -7.15
C VAL A 188 4.63 18.94 -7.59
N LYS A 189 4.10 17.77 -7.19
CA LYS A 189 4.61 16.47 -7.58
C LYS A 189 3.66 15.76 -8.53
N GLY A 190 4.22 15.18 -9.57
CA GLY A 190 3.53 14.26 -10.46
C GLY A 190 3.30 12.91 -9.80
N GLY A 191 2.24 12.24 -10.23
CA GLY A 191 1.86 10.94 -9.74
C GLY A 191 0.69 10.36 -10.52
N PHE A 192 0.11 9.30 -9.97
CA PHE A 192 -1.06 8.65 -10.54
C PHE A 192 -1.96 8.09 -9.44
N GLU A 193 -3.23 7.95 -9.78
CA GLU A 193 -4.21 7.19 -9.02
C GLU A 193 -4.46 5.88 -9.75
N LYS A 194 -4.53 4.76 -9.03
CA LYS A 194 -4.88 3.46 -9.62
C LYS A 194 -6.05 2.83 -8.89
N ASN A 195 -6.96 2.20 -9.63
CA ASN A 195 -8.07 1.45 -9.06
C ASN A 195 -8.27 0.17 -9.86
N VAL A 196 -8.79 -0.89 -9.25
CA VAL A 196 -9.23 -2.08 -9.99
C VAL A 196 -10.75 -2.16 -9.94
N ARG A 197 -11.38 -2.27 -11.10
CA ARG A 197 -12.82 -2.43 -11.23
C ARG A 197 -13.13 -3.66 -12.07
N PHE A 198 -14.22 -4.34 -11.74
CA PHE A 198 -14.77 -5.36 -12.63
C PHE A 198 -15.71 -4.70 -13.61
N LEU A 199 -15.46 -4.88 -14.92
CA LEU A 199 -16.29 -4.35 -16.00
C LEU A 199 -16.75 -5.49 -16.90
N GLY A 200 -18.03 -5.51 -17.25
CA GLY A 200 -18.67 -6.49 -18.13
C GLY A 200 -20.15 -6.15 -18.30
N GLU A 201 -20.78 -6.69 -19.34
CA GLU A 201 -22.23 -6.51 -19.56
C GLU A 201 -23.06 -7.42 -18.65
N THR A 202 -22.46 -8.51 -18.17
CA THR A 202 -23.02 -9.48 -17.23
C THR A 202 -21.98 -9.85 -16.17
N ASP A 203 -22.42 -10.44 -15.06
CA ASP A 203 -21.52 -10.93 -14.02
C ASP A 203 -20.55 -12.01 -14.53
N GLU A 204 -20.97 -12.79 -15.50
CA GLU A 204 -20.18 -13.87 -16.12
C GLU A 204 -19.11 -13.34 -17.09
N SER A 205 -19.34 -12.16 -17.66
CA SER A 205 -18.41 -11.48 -18.57
C SER A 205 -17.55 -10.42 -17.88
N ALA A 206 -17.79 -10.18 -16.58
CA ALA A 206 -17.08 -9.19 -15.80
C ALA A 206 -15.60 -9.57 -15.65
N ALA A 207 -14.72 -8.72 -16.16
CA ALA A 207 -13.28 -8.89 -16.06
C ALA A 207 -12.66 -7.75 -15.23
N PRO A 208 -11.58 -8.01 -14.47
CA PRO A 208 -10.90 -6.96 -13.74
C PRO A 208 -10.10 -6.06 -14.70
N VAL A 209 -10.31 -4.76 -14.56
CA VAL A 209 -9.69 -3.69 -15.32
C VAL A 209 -8.93 -2.78 -14.36
N LEU A 210 -7.63 -2.65 -14.58
CA LEU A 210 -6.78 -1.71 -13.88
C LEU A 210 -6.95 -0.33 -14.54
N GLN A 211 -7.50 0.62 -13.81
CA GLN A 211 -7.62 2.01 -14.22
C GLN A 211 -6.48 2.83 -13.64
N VAL A 212 -5.83 3.65 -14.45
CA VAL A 212 -4.73 4.53 -14.03
C VAL A 212 -4.97 5.93 -14.57
N ASP A 213 -5.02 6.91 -13.67
CA ASP A 213 -5.20 8.31 -14.02
C ASP A 213 -4.07 9.17 -13.45
N SER A 214 -3.51 10.05 -14.28
CA SER A 214 -2.48 11.00 -13.86
C SER A 214 -3.01 11.95 -12.79
N LYS A 215 -2.19 12.25 -11.78
CA LYS A 215 -2.50 13.18 -10.69
C LYS A 215 -1.34 14.13 -10.44
N TRP A 216 -1.70 15.32 -9.94
CA TRP A 216 -0.78 16.31 -9.43
C TRP A 216 -1.17 16.62 -7.98
N HIS A 217 -0.18 16.76 -7.10
CA HIS A 217 -0.43 17.09 -5.70
C HIS A 217 0.60 18.09 -5.17
N ILE A 218 0.14 19.02 -4.35
CA ILE A 218 1.01 19.99 -3.67
C ILE A 218 1.59 19.35 -2.42
N LEU A 219 2.90 19.38 -2.27
CA LEU A 219 3.64 18.91 -1.09
C LEU A 219 4.56 20.02 -0.57
N LEU A 220 4.94 19.94 0.70
CA LEU A 220 5.99 20.79 1.25
C LEU A 220 7.36 20.24 0.80
N ARG A 221 8.20 21.14 0.26
CA ARG A 221 9.56 20.87 -0.18
C ARG A 221 10.45 20.76 1.06
N PHE A 222 10.99 19.59 1.33
CA PHE A 222 11.88 19.39 2.47
C PHE A 222 13.32 19.80 2.11
N GLY A 223 13.58 21.11 2.06
CA GLY A 223 14.93 21.68 2.00
C GLY A 223 15.19 22.51 3.26
N HIS A 224 16.28 22.20 3.99
CA HIS A 224 16.82 22.92 5.17
C HIS A 224 15.78 23.63 6.06
N PHE A 225 15.53 23.06 7.24
CA PHE A 225 14.63 23.54 8.31
C PHE A 225 14.89 24.99 8.83
N SER A 226 15.79 25.74 8.21
CA SER A 226 16.06 27.15 8.52
C SER A 226 14.91 28.10 8.16
N SER A 227 13.98 27.69 7.28
CA SER A 227 13.05 28.64 6.64
C SER A 227 11.55 28.35 6.85
N VAL A 228 11.17 27.21 7.42
CA VAL A 228 9.75 26.85 7.59
C VAL A 228 9.31 27.23 9.01
N MET A 229 9.05 28.52 9.22
CA MET A 229 8.24 28.96 10.36
C MET A 229 6.84 28.36 10.20
N ILE A 230 6.38 27.70 11.26
CA ILE A 230 5.07 27.03 11.35
C ILE A 230 3.98 28.08 11.11
N VAL A 231 3.41 28.12 9.91
CA VAL A 231 2.15 28.84 9.67
C VAL A 231 1.02 27.95 10.20
N SER A 232 0.71 28.14 11.47
CA SER A 232 -0.49 27.63 12.12
C SER A 232 -1.72 28.17 11.40
N THR A 233 -2.67 27.29 11.11
CA THR A 233 -3.95 27.55 10.45
C THR A 233 -4.78 28.62 11.16
N ARG A 234 -4.59 29.89 10.80
CA ARG A 234 -5.60 30.97 10.84
C ARG A 234 -5.27 31.91 9.69
N ASP A 235 -6.30 32.30 8.93
CA ASP A 235 -6.27 33.23 7.79
C ASP A 235 -5.98 32.61 6.41
N ILE A 236 -7.03 32.03 5.81
CA ILE A 236 -7.15 31.93 4.34
C ILE A 236 -8.00 33.14 3.91
N PRO A 237 -7.48 34.12 3.16
CA PRO A 237 -8.31 35.15 2.57
C PRO A 237 -9.24 34.53 1.54
N SER A 238 -10.53 34.81 1.67
CA SER A 238 -11.54 34.58 0.64
C SER A 238 -11.19 35.43 -0.58
N ASN A 239 -10.55 34.84 -1.59
CA ASN A 239 -10.65 35.19 -3.02
C ASN A 239 -9.61 34.42 -3.82
N PHE A 240 -9.99 33.23 -4.32
CA PHE A 240 -9.34 32.65 -5.50
C PHE A 240 -10.44 32.23 -6.47
N ILE A 241 -10.70 33.08 -7.46
CA ILE A 241 -11.54 32.79 -8.63
C ILE A 241 -10.64 32.07 -9.64
N PHE A 242 -10.99 30.85 -10.01
CA PHE A 242 -10.38 30.16 -11.14
C PHE A 242 -11.00 30.67 -12.44
N THR A 243 -10.20 31.30 -13.31
CA THR A 243 -10.55 31.45 -14.73
C THR A 243 -10.00 30.26 -15.52
N PRO A 244 -10.83 29.56 -16.32
CA PRO A 244 -10.35 28.52 -17.20
C PRO A 244 -9.75 29.15 -18.46
N PHE A 245 -8.57 28.68 -18.89
CA PHE A 245 -8.07 29.03 -20.22
C PHE A 245 -8.64 28.06 -21.25
N SER A 246 -9.37 28.63 -22.19
CA SER A 246 -9.81 28.04 -23.46
C SER A 246 -8.64 27.94 -24.45
N GLU A 247 -8.79 27.01 -25.39
CA GLU A 247 -7.91 26.79 -26.55
C GLU A 247 -7.80 27.99 -27.50
N GLU A 248 -6.80 27.85 -28.38
CA GLU A 248 -6.44 28.61 -29.60
C GLU A 248 -5.61 29.90 -29.41
N VAL A 249 -4.43 29.92 -30.04
CA VAL A 249 -4.22 30.58 -31.35
C VAL A 249 -2.75 30.42 -31.80
N SER A 250 -2.60 29.94 -33.04
CA SER A 250 -1.41 29.99 -33.92
C SER A 250 -0.87 31.41 -34.13
N ILE A 251 0.40 31.65 -34.50
CA ILE A 251 0.83 31.89 -35.89
C ILE A 251 2.34 32.23 -35.89
N LEU A 252 3.08 31.52 -36.76
CA LEU A 252 4.19 31.91 -37.65
C LEU A 252 4.98 33.22 -37.41
N SER A 253 6.31 33.11 -37.42
CA SER A 253 7.17 33.39 -38.60
C SER A 253 8.59 32.90 -38.35
#